data_AF-A0A448ZVB6-F1
#
_entry.id   AF-A0A448ZVB6-F1
#
_cell.length_a   1.000
_cell.length_b   1.000
_cell.length_c   1.000
_cell.angle_alpha   90.00
_cell.angle_beta   90.00
_cell.angle_gamma   90.00
#
_symmetry.space_group_name_H-M   'P 1'
#
loop_
_entity.id
_entity.type
_entity.pdbx_description
1 polymer ?
#
loop_
_entity_poly.entity_id
_entity_poly.type
_entity_poly.pdbx_seq_one_letter_code
_entity_poly.pdbx_strand_id
1 'polypeptide(L)'
;MAETAAQKKLIVRELLHPKVNKVVPILSELGKNDKPLAYANLVVLLKTAIKRYENEKNLIFLFYAQNKLIGSLSIAKAHTIVNSLEAKKVAPETVNIRFLVDNKLLDMFQDSTGLVTKAVNQQIATQTLDDLADKVKILLINNSKKPKELTKNDFKISIENFNGQVIIENVLESNDELDIYYYLKQGENKSQVFLKHVTGILNKNLAFSEAQLASARISEILQSTGFEATQSIKISTIKYKVPKWLYAILAATWVVLLFTIIILILSIARII
;
A
#
# COMPACT_ATOMS: atom_id res chain seq x y z
N MET A 1 -36.10 17.83 7.83
CA MET A 1 -35.00 18.63 7.25
C MET A 1 -34.13 17.69 6.45
N ALA A 2 -34.08 17.86 5.13
CA ALA A 2 -33.24 17.06 4.26
C ALA A 2 -31.77 17.49 4.47
N GLU A 3 -30.93 16.58 4.96
CA GLU A 3 -29.49 16.74 4.83
C GLU A 3 -29.20 16.88 3.33
N THR A 4 -28.66 18.02 2.92
CA THR A 4 -28.02 18.19 1.62
C THR A 4 -27.04 17.03 1.43
N ALA A 5 -27.36 16.11 0.53
CA ALA A 5 -26.62 14.90 0.24
C ALA A 5 -25.25 15.28 -0.33
N ALA A 6 -24.27 15.52 0.53
CA ALA A 6 -22.87 15.51 0.14
C ALA A 6 -22.63 14.18 -0.59
N GLN A 7 -22.28 14.27 -1.87
CA GLN A 7 -22.15 13.11 -2.77
C GLN A 7 -21.23 12.09 -2.10
N LYS A 8 -21.81 10.96 -1.65
CA LYS A 8 -21.03 9.84 -1.15
C LYS A 8 -20.13 9.37 -2.28
N LYS A 9 -18.83 9.48 -2.09
CA LYS A 9 -17.84 9.04 -3.07
C LYS A 9 -17.85 7.52 -3.14
N LEU A 10 -17.81 6.96 -4.34
CA LEU A 10 -17.81 5.52 -4.55
C LEU A 10 -16.42 5.05 -4.96
N ILE A 11 -16.00 3.85 -4.52
CA ILE A 11 -14.66 3.32 -4.81
C ILE A 11 -14.68 1.82 -5.10
N VAL A 12 -13.62 1.37 -5.77
CA VAL A 12 -13.33 -0.05 -6.00
C VAL A 12 -12.08 -0.41 -5.21
N ARG A 13 -12.21 -1.38 -4.31
CA ARG A 13 -11.12 -2.00 -3.55
C ARG A 13 -10.91 -3.41 -4.07
N GLU A 14 -9.71 -3.95 -4.00
CA GLU A 14 -9.41 -5.34 -4.37
C GLU A 14 -9.14 -6.19 -3.13
N LEU A 15 -9.71 -7.40 -3.08
CA LEU A 15 -9.53 -8.37 -2.01
C LEU A 15 -9.09 -9.71 -2.60
N LEU A 16 -8.10 -10.36 -2.01
CA LEU A 16 -7.82 -11.76 -2.30
C LEU A 16 -8.88 -12.65 -1.61
N HIS A 17 -9.78 -13.25 -2.40
CA HIS A 17 -10.90 -14.02 -1.87
C HIS A 17 -10.41 -15.27 -1.11
N PRO A 18 -10.75 -15.42 0.18
CA PRO A 18 -10.12 -16.44 1.05
C PRO A 18 -10.42 -17.89 0.66
N LYS A 19 -11.54 -18.14 -0.04
CA LYS A 19 -11.92 -19.50 -0.48
C LYS A 19 -11.41 -19.90 -1.86
N VAL A 20 -11.31 -18.95 -2.79
CA VAL A 20 -11.01 -19.24 -4.21
C VAL A 20 -9.64 -18.70 -4.63
N ASN A 21 -8.95 -17.99 -3.74
CA ASN A 21 -7.62 -17.41 -3.95
C ASN A 21 -7.51 -16.58 -5.23
N LYS A 22 -8.58 -15.85 -5.57
CA LYS A 22 -8.65 -14.91 -6.69
C LYS A 22 -8.94 -13.51 -6.20
N VAL A 23 -8.40 -12.52 -6.89
CA VAL A 23 -8.71 -11.12 -6.60
C VAL A 23 -10.16 -10.85 -6.97
N VAL A 24 -10.92 -10.31 -6.02
CA VAL A 24 -12.31 -9.90 -6.20
C VAL A 24 -12.47 -8.41 -5.89
N PRO A 25 -13.15 -7.66 -6.76
CA PRO A 25 -13.46 -6.25 -6.52
C PRO A 25 -14.58 -6.07 -5.48
N ILE A 26 -14.33 -5.18 -4.52
CA ILE A 26 -15.29 -4.68 -3.53
C ILE A 26 -15.67 -3.25 -3.91
N LEU A 27 -16.93 -3.05 -4.22
CA LEU A 27 -17.54 -1.77 -4.57
C LEU A 27 -18.15 -1.19 -3.31
N SER A 28 -17.70 -0.01 -2.89
CA SER A 28 -18.12 0.57 -1.62
C SER A 28 -18.45 2.05 -1.70
N GLU A 29 -19.38 2.48 -0.84
CA GLU A 29 -19.61 3.89 -0.51
C GLU A 29 -18.59 4.33 0.54
N LEU A 30 -17.86 5.41 0.26
CA LEU A 30 -17.05 6.11 1.26
C LEU A 30 -17.91 6.98 2.16
N GLY A 31 -17.44 7.13 3.39
CA GLY A 31 -17.85 8.24 4.26
C GLY A 31 -17.39 9.59 3.70
N LYS A 32 -17.84 10.70 4.31
CA LYS A 32 -17.61 12.08 3.85
C LYS A 32 -16.12 12.49 3.65
N ASN A 33 -15.13 11.73 4.13
CA ASN A 33 -13.76 12.24 4.35
C ASN A 33 -12.59 11.51 3.66
N ASP A 34 -12.84 10.60 2.72
CA ASP A 34 -11.75 9.79 2.15
C ASP A 34 -11.40 10.20 0.70
N LYS A 35 -10.09 10.24 0.41
CA LYS A 35 -9.51 10.50 -0.92
C LYS A 35 -8.93 9.21 -1.54
N PRO A 36 -9.75 8.31 -2.09
CA PRO A 36 -9.31 7.46 -3.19
C PRO A 36 -9.83 8.02 -4.52
N LEU A 37 -9.50 7.35 -5.64
CA LEU A 37 -10.16 7.53 -6.94
C LEU A 37 -11.67 7.33 -6.76
N ALA A 38 -12.35 8.43 -6.49
CA ALA A 38 -13.76 8.46 -6.22
C ALA A 38 -14.53 8.57 -7.53
N TYR A 39 -15.41 7.62 -7.77
CA TYR A 39 -16.33 7.66 -8.88
C TYR A 39 -17.51 8.56 -8.53
N ALA A 40 -17.93 9.38 -9.50
CA ALA A 40 -18.99 10.36 -9.33
C ALA A 40 -20.38 9.73 -9.06
N ASN A 41 -20.63 8.54 -9.62
CA ASN A 41 -21.85 7.77 -9.39
C ASN A 41 -21.61 6.27 -9.66
N LEU A 42 -22.59 5.45 -9.28
CA LEU A 42 -22.47 3.99 -9.33
C LEU A 42 -22.47 3.44 -10.76
N VAL A 43 -23.18 4.10 -11.69
CA VAL A 43 -23.20 3.68 -13.09
C VAL A 43 -21.81 3.81 -13.71
N VAL A 44 -21.14 4.93 -13.48
CA VAL A 44 -19.76 5.15 -13.95
C VAL A 44 -18.81 4.14 -13.31
N LEU A 45 -18.92 3.93 -12.00
CA LEU A 45 -18.11 2.94 -11.30
C LEU A 45 -18.30 1.53 -11.89
N LEU A 46 -19.55 1.10 -12.10
CA LEU A 46 -19.84 -0.22 -12.66
C LEU A 46 -19.30 -0.36 -14.07
N LYS A 47 -19.46 0.64 -14.94
CA LYS A 47 -18.87 0.62 -16.29
C LYS A 47 -17.35 0.47 -16.25
N THR A 48 -16.68 1.25 -15.40
CA THR A 48 -15.22 1.17 -15.26
C THR A 48 -14.78 -0.18 -14.72
N ALA A 49 -15.47 -0.71 -13.71
CA ALA A 49 -15.18 -2.02 -13.14
C ALA A 49 -15.40 -3.14 -14.17
N ILE A 50 -16.54 -3.13 -14.87
CA ILE A 50 -16.84 -4.06 -15.95
C ILE A 50 -15.73 -4.06 -17.00
N LYS A 51 -15.35 -2.89 -17.52
CA LYS A 51 -14.28 -2.77 -18.51
C LYS A 51 -12.93 -3.28 -17.99
N ARG A 52 -12.61 -3.02 -16.72
CA ARG A 52 -11.36 -3.47 -16.08
C ARG A 52 -11.26 -5.00 -15.99
N TYR A 53 -12.38 -5.68 -15.75
CA TYR A 53 -12.39 -7.12 -15.51
C TYR A 53 -13.16 -7.92 -16.58
N GLU A 54 -13.35 -7.36 -17.77
CA GLU A 54 -14.16 -7.96 -18.85
C GLU A 54 -13.71 -9.38 -19.25
N ASN A 55 -12.42 -9.67 -19.10
CA ASN A 55 -11.83 -10.96 -19.42
C ASN A 55 -11.88 -11.99 -18.26
N GLU A 56 -12.31 -11.59 -17.07
CA GLU A 56 -12.33 -12.45 -15.87
C GLU A 56 -13.62 -13.27 -15.80
N LYS A 57 -13.56 -14.51 -16.31
CA LYS A 57 -14.68 -15.44 -16.23
C LYS A 57 -15.04 -15.74 -14.77
N ASN A 58 -16.33 -15.65 -14.46
CA ASN A 58 -16.91 -15.90 -13.13
C ASN A 58 -16.47 -14.90 -12.04
N LEU A 59 -16.00 -13.71 -12.42
CA LEU A 59 -15.77 -12.65 -11.44
C LEU A 59 -17.08 -12.19 -10.80
N ILE A 60 -17.00 -11.95 -9.49
CA ILE A 60 -18.09 -11.40 -8.68
C ILE A 60 -17.65 -10.07 -8.09
N PHE A 61 -18.48 -9.05 -8.30
CA PHE A 61 -18.43 -7.77 -7.60
C PHE A 61 -19.09 -7.91 -6.24
N LEU A 62 -18.38 -7.59 -5.16
CA LEU A 62 -18.91 -7.55 -3.80
C LEU A 62 -19.33 -6.12 -3.46
N PHE A 63 -20.52 -5.92 -2.89
CA PHE A 63 -21.04 -4.60 -2.54
C PHE A 63 -20.99 -4.38 -1.05
N TYR A 64 -20.28 -3.34 -0.62
CA TYR A 64 -20.15 -2.98 0.79
C TYR A 64 -20.69 -1.57 1.04
N ALA A 65 -21.65 -1.45 1.96
CA ALA A 65 -22.16 -0.16 2.38
C ALA A 65 -22.69 -0.25 3.81
N GLN A 66 -22.78 0.90 4.49
CA GLN A 66 -23.25 0.95 5.89
C GLN A 66 -22.50 -0.02 6.81
N ASN A 67 -21.18 -0.13 6.63
CA ASN A 67 -20.29 -1.01 7.40
C ASN A 67 -20.64 -2.51 7.33
N LYS A 68 -21.27 -2.97 6.23
CA LYS A 68 -21.59 -4.37 6.00
C LYS A 68 -21.50 -4.76 4.54
N LEU A 69 -21.21 -6.03 4.30
CA LEU A 69 -21.36 -6.65 2.98
C LEU A 69 -22.86 -6.81 2.69
N ILE A 70 -23.35 -6.16 1.64
CA ILE A 70 -24.77 -6.04 1.33
C ILE A 70 -25.22 -7.03 0.26
N GLY A 71 -24.34 -7.38 -0.68
CA GLY A 71 -24.70 -8.30 -1.75
C GLY A 71 -23.58 -8.44 -2.78
N SER A 72 -23.92 -9.09 -3.88
CA SER A 72 -22.98 -9.37 -4.95
C SER A 72 -23.61 -9.30 -6.33
N LEU A 73 -22.77 -9.12 -7.36
CA LEU A 73 -23.16 -9.26 -8.77
C LEU A 73 -22.09 -10.03 -9.53
N SER A 74 -22.51 -10.93 -10.42
CA SER A 74 -21.62 -11.39 -11.48
C SER A 74 -21.37 -10.29 -12.51
N ILE A 75 -20.26 -10.37 -13.24
CA ILE A 75 -19.97 -9.42 -14.32
C ILE A 75 -21.07 -9.35 -15.39
N ALA A 76 -21.66 -10.50 -15.73
CA ALA A 76 -22.78 -10.59 -16.67
C ALA A 76 -24.02 -9.84 -16.18
N LYS A 77 -24.40 -10.02 -14.90
CA LYS A 77 -25.53 -9.28 -14.31
C LYS A 77 -25.24 -7.78 -14.22
N ALA A 78 -24.00 -7.40 -13.92
CA ALA A 78 -23.60 -6.00 -13.90
C ALA A 78 -23.77 -5.34 -15.28
N HIS A 79 -23.37 -6.01 -16.37
CA HIS A 79 -23.65 -5.54 -17.74
C HIS A 79 -25.15 -5.36 -18.00
N THR A 80 -25.97 -6.36 -17.65
CA THR A 80 -27.43 -6.27 -17.84
C THR A 80 -28.04 -5.09 -17.09
N ILE A 81 -27.61 -4.86 -15.85
CA ILE A 81 -28.08 -3.73 -15.04
C ILE A 81 -27.69 -2.40 -15.68
N VAL A 82 -26.42 -2.22 -16.06
CA VAL A 82 -25.94 -0.99 -16.69
C VAL A 82 -26.72 -0.70 -17.98
N ASN A 83 -26.85 -1.70 -18.87
CA ASN A 83 -27.58 -1.55 -20.13
C ASN A 83 -29.07 -1.22 -19.89
N SER A 84 -29.70 -1.83 -18.87
CA SER A 84 -31.10 -1.55 -18.53
C SER A 84 -31.31 -0.14 -17.99
N LEU A 85 -30.39 0.35 -17.15
CA LEU A 85 -30.43 1.72 -16.62
C LEU A 85 -30.29 2.75 -17.74
N GLU A 86 -29.41 2.50 -18.71
CA GLU A 86 -29.23 3.36 -19.87
C GLU A 86 -30.45 3.36 -20.79
N ALA A 87 -30.98 2.18 -21.12
CA ALA A 87 -32.16 2.05 -21.97
C ALA A 87 -33.38 2.76 -21.37
N LYS A 88 -33.52 2.71 -20.04
CA LYS A 88 -34.58 3.40 -19.29
C LYS A 88 -34.28 4.88 -19.00
N LYS A 89 -33.12 5.39 -19.42
CA LYS A 89 -32.65 6.77 -19.16
C LYS A 89 -32.74 7.14 -17.68
N VAL A 90 -32.39 6.21 -16.80
CA VAL A 90 -32.37 6.46 -15.35
C VAL A 90 -31.24 7.46 -15.05
N ALA A 91 -31.58 8.54 -14.34
CA ALA A 91 -30.65 9.58 -13.96
C ALA A 91 -29.52 9.00 -13.07
N PRO A 92 -28.23 9.05 -13.49
CA PRO A 92 -27.12 8.38 -12.79
C PRO A 92 -26.95 8.78 -11.32
N GLU A 93 -27.27 10.02 -10.98
CA GLU A 93 -27.25 10.57 -9.62
C GLU A 93 -28.24 9.90 -8.66
N THR A 94 -29.28 9.26 -9.21
CA THR A 94 -30.28 8.51 -8.42
C THR A 94 -29.85 7.07 -8.15
N VAL A 95 -28.81 6.58 -8.84
CA VAL A 95 -28.34 5.20 -8.75
C VAL A 95 -27.18 5.10 -7.77
N ASN A 96 -27.48 4.66 -6.55
CA ASN A 96 -26.50 4.34 -5.49
C ASN A 96 -26.63 2.87 -5.05
N ILE A 97 -25.81 2.41 -4.09
CA ILE A 97 -25.86 1.00 -3.66
C ILE A 97 -27.24 0.69 -3.06
N ARG A 98 -27.83 1.66 -2.36
CA ARG A 98 -29.17 1.51 -1.77
C ARG A 98 -30.26 1.32 -2.83
N PHE A 99 -30.18 2.04 -3.96
CA PHE A 99 -31.07 1.85 -5.11
C PHE A 99 -31.01 0.41 -5.63
N LEU A 100 -29.81 -0.18 -5.75
CA LEU A 100 -29.69 -1.58 -6.20
C LEU A 100 -30.34 -2.55 -5.19
N VAL A 101 -30.24 -2.27 -3.90
CA VAL A 101 -30.86 -3.07 -2.83
C VAL A 101 -32.39 -2.97 -2.90
N ASP A 102 -32.92 -1.75 -2.93
CA ASP A 102 -34.37 -1.50 -2.88
C ASP A 102 -35.08 -2.07 -4.13
N ASN A 103 -34.38 -2.10 -5.26
CA ASN A 103 -34.88 -2.69 -6.51
C ASN A 103 -34.54 -4.19 -6.67
N LYS A 104 -34.01 -4.85 -5.64
CA LYS A 104 -33.62 -6.28 -5.66
C LYS A 104 -32.70 -6.64 -6.82
N LEU A 105 -31.82 -5.72 -7.18
CA LEU A 105 -30.87 -5.89 -8.29
C LEU A 105 -29.59 -6.60 -7.84
N LEU A 106 -29.29 -6.62 -6.53
CA LEU A 106 -28.16 -7.38 -5.98
C LEU A 106 -28.57 -8.80 -5.62
N ASP A 107 -27.67 -9.76 -5.87
CA ASP A 107 -27.81 -11.10 -5.31
C ASP A 107 -27.44 -11.07 -3.82
N MET A 108 -28.19 -11.82 -3.01
CA MET A 108 -27.84 -12.03 -1.61
C MET A 108 -26.50 -12.78 -1.54
N PHE A 109 -25.50 -12.18 -0.91
CA PHE A 109 -24.22 -12.84 -0.72
C PHE A 109 -24.32 -13.81 0.46
N GLN A 110 -24.24 -15.10 0.20
CA GLN A 110 -24.22 -16.11 1.25
C GLN A 110 -22.79 -16.47 1.66
N ASP A 111 -22.41 -16.05 2.85
CA ASP A 111 -21.14 -16.40 3.47
C ASP A 111 -21.36 -17.33 4.66
N SER A 112 -21.69 -18.59 4.38
CA SER A 112 -22.00 -19.61 5.39
C SER A 112 -20.93 -19.78 6.47
N THR A 113 -19.68 -19.41 6.19
CA THR A 113 -18.55 -19.52 7.12
C THR A 113 -18.13 -18.17 7.73
N GLY A 114 -18.72 -17.06 7.30
CA GLY A 114 -18.33 -15.70 7.72
C GLY A 114 -16.92 -15.25 7.32
N LEU A 115 -16.19 -16.07 6.55
CA LEU A 115 -14.77 -15.85 6.25
C LEU A 115 -14.58 -14.70 5.25
N VAL A 116 -15.45 -14.62 4.24
CA VAL A 116 -15.36 -13.57 3.22
C VAL A 116 -15.75 -12.24 3.84
N THR A 117 -16.81 -12.22 4.65
CA THR A 117 -17.28 -11.03 5.36
C THR A 117 -16.20 -10.50 6.30
N LYS A 118 -15.53 -11.38 7.06
CA LYS A 118 -14.40 -11.01 7.91
C LYS A 118 -13.24 -10.44 7.07
N ALA A 119 -12.88 -11.08 5.96
CA ALA A 119 -11.82 -10.61 5.08
C ALA A 119 -12.14 -9.25 4.43
N VAL A 120 -13.37 -9.03 3.99
CA VAL A 120 -13.85 -7.74 3.46
C VAL A 120 -13.75 -6.65 4.52
N ASN A 121 -14.27 -6.91 5.74
CA ASN A 121 -14.21 -5.95 6.84
C ASN A 121 -12.77 -5.59 7.21
N GLN A 122 -11.89 -6.59 7.28
CA GLN A 122 -10.48 -6.37 7.58
C GLN A 122 -9.79 -5.58 6.47
N GLN A 123 -10.04 -5.90 5.20
CA GLN A 123 -9.47 -5.20 4.05
C GLN A 123 -9.89 -3.73 4.01
N ILE A 124 -11.17 -3.45 4.25
CA ILE A 124 -11.70 -2.08 4.29
C ILE A 124 -11.06 -1.32 5.45
N ALA A 125 -10.99 -1.91 6.65
CA ALA A 125 -10.36 -1.26 7.79
C ALA A 125 -8.86 -0.99 7.56
N THR A 126 -8.11 -1.95 7.03
CA THR A 126 -6.69 -1.76 6.68
C THR A 126 -6.51 -0.65 5.66
N GLN A 127 -7.29 -0.65 4.59
CA GLN A 127 -7.14 0.38 3.56
C GLN A 127 -7.63 1.76 4.00
N THR A 128 -8.63 1.86 4.89
CA THR A 128 -8.99 3.14 5.53
C THR A 128 -7.81 3.70 6.34
N LEU A 129 -6.99 2.83 6.96
CA LEU A 129 -5.75 3.26 7.59
C LEU A 129 -4.69 3.64 6.54
N ASP A 130 -4.60 2.91 5.43
CA ASP A 130 -3.70 3.27 4.31
C ASP A 130 -4.02 4.68 3.76
N ASP A 131 -5.30 5.03 3.61
CA ASP A 131 -5.77 6.35 3.15
C ASP A 131 -5.37 7.51 4.09
N LEU A 132 -4.96 7.19 5.33
CA LEU A 132 -4.50 8.18 6.32
C LEU A 132 -2.98 8.35 6.34
N ALA A 133 -2.21 7.53 5.62
CA ALA A 133 -0.74 7.54 5.66
C ALA A 133 -0.15 8.91 5.30
N ASP A 134 -0.67 9.57 4.26
CA ASP A 134 -0.19 10.90 3.85
C ASP A 134 -0.39 11.98 4.92
N LYS A 135 -1.42 11.83 5.76
CA LYS A 135 -1.76 12.77 6.83
C LYS A 135 -0.84 12.66 8.05
N VAL A 136 0.06 11.67 8.08
CA VAL A 136 1.06 11.52 9.16
C VAL A 136 2.03 12.68 9.16
N LYS A 137 2.06 13.41 10.28
CA LYS A 137 3.05 14.44 10.59
C LYS A 137 4.15 13.82 11.44
N ILE A 138 5.40 13.97 10.99
CA ILE A 138 6.60 13.52 11.68
C ILE A 138 7.40 14.75 12.10
N LEU A 139 7.83 14.77 13.35
CA LEU A 139 8.59 15.86 13.95
C LEU A 139 9.86 15.26 14.59
N LEU A 140 11.02 15.80 14.24
CA LEU A 140 12.25 15.50 14.96
C LEU A 140 12.21 16.20 16.32
N ILE A 141 12.38 15.45 17.41
CA ILE A 141 12.39 15.99 18.77
C ILE A 141 13.82 16.16 19.33
N ASN A 142 14.81 15.52 18.70
CA ASN A 142 16.20 15.60 19.13
C ASN A 142 17.09 16.20 18.05
N ASN A 143 17.26 17.52 18.10
CA ASN A 143 18.00 18.29 17.08
C ASN A 143 19.51 18.36 17.32
N SER A 144 20.03 17.66 18.33
CA SER A 144 21.45 17.63 18.68
C SER A 144 22.21 16.42 18.16
N LYS A 145 21.50 15.35 17.76
CA LYS A 145 22.11 14.12 17.24
C LYS A 145 22.48 14.26 15.77
N LYS A 146 23.55 13.57 15.37
CA LYS A 146 23.90 13.41 13.95
C LYS A 146 22.91 12.48 13.26
N PRO A 147 22.70 12.59 11.93
CA PRO A 147 21.77 11.71 11.19
C PRO A 147 21.94 10.22 11.51
N LYS A 148 23.19 9.75 11.57
CA LYS A 148 23.56 8.35 11.85
C LYS A 148 23.24 7.85 13.25
N GLU A 149 22.97 8.76 14.19
CA GLU A 149 22.66 8.46 15.59
C GLU A 149 21.16 8.54 15.88
N LEU A 150 20.36 8.99 14.90
CA LEU A 150 18.92 9.11 15.04
C LEU A 150 18.26 7.74 15.03
N THR A 151 17.39 7.54 16.01
CA THR A 151 16.59 6.34 16.18
C THR A 151 15.12 6.69 16.11
N LYS A 152 14.24 5.70 16.04
CA LYS A 152 12.78 5.91 16.08
C LYS A 152 12.29 6.73 17.29
N ASN A 153 13.02 6.71 18.41
CA ASN A 153 12.67 7.45 19.62
C ASN A 153 12.98 8.94 19.52
N ASP A 154 13.73 9.37 18.51
CA ASP A 154 14.07 10.77 18.27
C ASP A 154 13.01 11.50 17.43
N PHE A 155 11.92 10.80 17.07
CA PHE A 155 10.82 11.35 16.29
C PHE A 155 9.49 11.25 17.06
N LYS A 156 8.72 12.34 17.01
CA LYS A 156 7.32 12.37 17.42
C LYS A 156 6.45 12.32 16.18
N ILE A 157 5.45 11.45 16.19
CA ILE A 157 4.54 11.27 15.06
C ILE A 157 3.10 11.47 15.49
N SER A 158 2.27 11.99 14.60
CA SER A 158 0.87 12.26 14.89
C SER A 158 0.02 12.33 13.63
N ILE A 159 -1.28 12.07 13.80
CA ILE A 159 -2.33 12.39 12.84
C ILE A 159 -3.40 13.13 13.63
N GLU A 160 -3.90 14.24 13.07
CA GLU A 160 -4.94 15.04 13.69
C GLU A 160 -6.28 14.28 13.70
N ASN A 161 -6.99 14.31 14.83
CA ASN A 161 -8.29 13.66 15.03
C ASN A 161 -8.32 12.14 14.73
N PHE A 162 -7.17 11.47 14.87
CA PHE A 162 -7.07 10.02 14.67
C PHE A 162 -7.15 9.26 15.99
N ASN A 163 -8.19 8.46 16.16
CA ASN A 163 -8.36 7.58 17.32
C ASN A 163 -7.65 6.23 17.09
N GLY A 164 -6.33 6.29 16.97
CA GLY A 164 -5.46 5.14 16.75
C GLY A 164 -3.99 5.51 17.05
N GLN A 165 -3.08 4.63 16.69
CA GLN A 165 -1.64 4.84 16.86
C GLN A 165 -0.96 4.86 15.50
N VAL A 166 0.00 5.75 15.34
CA VAL A 166 1.03 5.60 14.31
C VAL A 166 2.24 5.01 15.02
N ILE A 167 2.96 4.10 14.38
CA ILE A 167 4.13 3.42 14.96
C ILE A 167 5.27 3.50 13.94
N ILE A 168 6.42 4.07 14.34
CA ILE A 168 7.66 3.96 13.56
C ILE A 168 8.20 2.56 13.75
N GLU A 169 8.26 1.81 12.65
CA GLU A 169 8.87 0.49 12.61
C GLU A 169 10.40 0.62 12.57
N ASN A 170 10.93 1.51 11.71
CA ASN A 170 12.36 1.68 11.53
C ASN A 170 12.73 3.08 11.02
N VAL A 171 13.99 3.47 11.23
CA VAL A 171 14.61 4.66 10.63
C VAL A 171 15.92 4.19 10.01
N LEU A 172 16.09 4.41 8.71
CA LEU A 172 17.30 4.08 7.98
C LEU A 172 17.98 5.34 7.45
N GLU A 173 19.30 5.39 7.52
CA GLU A 173 20.09 6.49 6.95
C GLU A 173 20.69 6.08 5.62
N SER A 174 20.64 7.00 4.66
CA SER A 174 21.25 6.86 3.35
C SER A 174 21.72 8.22 2.84
N ASN A 175 23.03 8.41 2.74
CA ASN A 175 23.64 9.61 2.14
C ASN A 175 23.12 10.93 2.73
N ASP A 176 23.14 11.06 4.07
CA ASP A 176 22.66 12.25 4.80
C ASP A 176 21.13 12.50 4.74
N GLU A 177 20.38 11.56 4.16
CA GLU A 177 18.91 11.49 4.19
C GLU A 177 18.44 10.37 5.14
N LEU A 178 17.18 10.44 5.57
CA LEU A 178 16.56 9.39 6.38
C LEU A 178 15.29 8.86 5.75
N ASP A 179 15.13 7.55 5.81
CA ASP A 179 13.90 6.86 5.48
C ASP A 179 13.21 6.43 6.77
N ILE A 180 12.06 7.03 7.04
CA ILE A 180 11.25 6.70 8.22
C ILE A 180 10.13 5.76 7.79
N TYR A 181 10.21 4.50 8.23
CA TYR A 181 9.22 3.47 8.00
C TYR A 181 8.21 3.44 9.14
N TYR A 182 6.92 3.51 8.81
CA TYR A 182 5.86 3.55 9.80
C TYR A 182 4.58 2.84 9.31
N TYR A 183 3.73 2.47 10.24
CA TYR A 183 2.39 1.98 9.95
C TYR A 183 1.38 2.55 10.97
N LEU A 184 0.11 2.55 10.58
CA LEU A 184 -1.00 2.94 11.41
C LEU A 184 -1.66 1.69 12.01
N LYS A 185 -2.08 1.78 13.25
CA LYS A 185 -2.79 0.74 13.98
C LYS A 185 -4.04 1.30 14.63
N GLN A 186 -5.17 0.62 14.45
CA GLN A 186 -6.42 0.92 15.14
C GLN A 186 -7.07 -0.40 15.59
N GLY A 187 -7.09 -0.63 16.91
CA GLY A 187 -7.44 -1.94 17.47
C GLY A 187 -6.50 -3.02 16.95
N GLU A 188 -7.06 -4.07 16.36
CA GLU A 188 -6.31 -5.18 15.74
C GLU A 188 -5.89 -4.91 14.30
N ASN A 189 -6.46 -3.90 13.64
CA ASN A 189 -6.16 -3.59 12.25
C ASN A 189 -4.85 -2.81 12.13
N LYS A 190 -4.05 -3.19 11.14
CA LYS A 190 -2.81 -2.49 10.77
C LYS A 190 -2.90 -2.08 9.31
N SER A 191 -2.39 -0.90 9.00
CA SER A 191 -2.13 -0.47 7.63
C SER A 191 -0.97 -1.27 7.04
N GLN A 192 -0.74 -1.09 5.74
CA GLN A 192 0.55 -1.39 5.15
C GLN A 192 1.65 -0.52 5.76
N VAL A 193 2.91 -0.91 5.52
CA VAL A 193 4.05 -0.11 5.95
C VAL A 193 4.35 0.92 4.89
N PHE A 194 4.38 2.18 5.32
CA PHE A 194 4.71 3.34 4.52
C PHE A 194 6.10 3.84 4.89
N LEU A 195 6.72 4.56 3.97
CA LEU A 195 7.93 5.32 4.21
C LEU A 195 7.72 6.79 3.87
N LYS A 196 8.43 7.65 4.60
CA LYS A 196 8.66 9.04 4.21
C LYS A 196 10.17 9.29 4.17
N HIS A 197 10.63 9.86 3.06
CA HIS A 197 11.99 10.36 2.91
C HIS A 197 12.11 11.70 3.62
N VAL A 198 13.21 11.89 4.35
CA VAL A 198 13.52 13.09 5.11
C VAL A 198 14.85 13.64 4.62
N THR A 199 14.81 14.88 4.14
CA THR A 199 16.00 15.62 3.70
C THR A 199 16.22 16.84 4.59
N GLY A 200 17.39 17.47 4.48
CA GLY A 200 17.68 18.70 5.23
C GLY A 200 17.91 18.50 6.73
N ILE A 201 18.42 17.33 7.12
CA ILE A 201 18.73 17.05 8.53
C ILE A 201 19.98 17.80 8.98
N LEU A 202 21.01 17.87 8.12
CA LEU A 202 22.27 18.56 8.42
C LEU A 202 22.08 20.08 8.61
N ASN A 203 21.20 20.70 7.82
CA ASN A 203 20.91 22.13 7.89
C ASN A 203 19.67 22.45 8.74
N LYS A 204 19.08 21.45 9.41
CA LYS A 204 17.89 21.56 10.27
C LYS A 204 16.63 22.11 9.58
N ASN A 205 16.61 22.12 8.25
CA ASN A 205 15.45 22.45 7.43
C ASN A 205 14.84 21.15 6.91
N LEU A 206 14.15 20.44 7.80
CA LEU A 206 13.58 19.14 7.50
C LEU A 206 12.46 19.27 6.46
N ALA A 207 12.61 18.55 5.35
CA ALA A 207 11.56 18.35 4.38
C ALA A 207 11.17 16.87 4.34
N PHE A 208 9.86 16.60 4.33
CA PHE A 208 9.32 15.26 4.30
C PHE A 208 8.61 15.01 2.97
N SER A 209 8.85 13.85 2.36
CA SER A 209 8.10 13.42 1.19
C SER A 209 6.64 13.09 1.52
N GLU A 210 5.84 12.90 0.48
CA GLU A 210 4.56 12.17 0.56
C GLU A 210 4.80 10.73 1.04
N ALA A 211 3.75 10.08 1.56
CA ALA A 211 3.86 8.71 2.00
C ALA A 211 3.98 7.78 0.80
N GLN A 212 4.98 6.92 0.82
CA GLN A 212 5.18 5.90 -0.22
C GLN A 212 5.00 4.52 0.40
N LEU A 213 4.39 3.59 -0.34
CA LEU A 213 4.33 2.19 0.09
C LEU A 213 5.75 1.62 0.15
N ALA A 214 6.14 1.06 1.30
CA ALA A 214 7.49 0.51 1.47
C ALA A 214 7.78 -0.64 0.50
N SER A 215 6.74 -1.42 0.16
CA SER A 215 6.83 -2.49 -0.84
C SER A 215 7.19 -1.97 -2.24
N ALA A 216 6.67 -0.81 -2.64
CA ALA A 216 6.96 -0.22 -3.95
C ALA A 216 8.45 0.19 -4.05
N ARG A 217 8.99 0.80 -3.00
CA ARG A 217 10.42 1.16 -2.93
C ARG A 217 11.34 -0.06 -2.90
N ILE A 218 10.95 -1.12 -2.19
CA ILE A 218 11.68 -2.39 -2.21
C ILE A 218 11.67 -2.99 -3.62
N SER A 219 10.52 -2.98 -4.32
CA SER A 219 10.44 -3.44 -5.70
C SER A 219 11.30 -2.61 -6.65
N GLU A 220 11.33 -1.29 -6.49
CA GLU A 220 12.19 -0.39 -7.26
C GLU A 220 13.67 -0.69 -7.02
N ILE A 221 14.08 -0.85 -5.76
CA ILE A 221 15.47 -1.21 -5.40
C ILE A 221 15.84 -2.58 -5.98
N LEU A 222 14.94 -3.57 -5.89
CA LEU A 222 15.18 -4.91 -6.43
C LEU A 222 15.32 -4.87 -7.96
N GLN A 223 14.47 -4.09 -8.64
CA GLN A 223 14.56 -3.87 -10.09
C GLN A 223 15.85 -3.14 -10.49
N SER A 224 16.26 -2.10 -9.75
CA SER A 224 17.46 -1.33 -10.05
C SER A 224 18.77 -2.09 -9.73
N THR A 225 18.70 -3.09 -8.86
CA THR A 225 19.84 -3.94 -8.47
C THR A 225 19.87 -5.29 -9.18
N GLY A 226 18.89 -5.58 -10.04
CA GLY A 226 18.81 -6.82 -10.81
C GLY A 226 18.40 -8.06 -9.99
N PHE A 227 17.80 -7.87 -8.82
CA PHE A 227 17.29 -8.97 -7.99
C PHE A 227 15.81 -9.24 -8.31
N GLU A 228 15.47 -10.47 -8.69
CA GLU A 228 14.08 -10.88 -8.86
C GLU A 228 13.35 -10.91 -7.51
N ALA A 229 12.29 -10.11 -7.38
CA ALA A 229 11.49 -9.99 -6.17
C ALA A 229 10.69 -11.27 -5.90
N THR A 230 11.27 -12.19 -5.14
CA THR A 230 10.51 -13.28 -4.52
C THR A 230 9.76 -12.73 -3.30
N GLN A 231 8.46 -13.03 -3.26
CA GLN A 231 7.47 -12.50 -2.34
C GLN A 231 7.91 -12.51 -0.85
N SER A 232 7.47 -11.48 -0.12
CA SER A 232 7.48 -11.32 1.34
C SER A 232 8.83 -11.08 2.03
N ILE A 233 9.44 -9.92 1.78
CA ILE A 233 10.51 -9.42 2.67
C ILE A 233 9.87 -8.73 3.87
N LYS A 234 9.90 -9.39 5.04
CA LYS A 234 9.66 -8.74 6.33
C LYS A 234 10.72 -7.66 6.54
N ILE A 235 10.26 -6.42 6.75
CA ILE A 235 11.07 -5.20 6.93
C ILE A 235 12.11 -5.35 8.06
N SER A 236 11.87 -6.23 9.04
CA SER A 236 12.80 -6.59 10.10
C SER A 236 14.11 -7.28 9.65
N THR A 237 14.28 -7.55 8.36
CA THR A 237 15.37 -8.42 7.85
C THR A 237 16.20 -7.80 6.73
N ILE A 238 16.11 -6.49 6.50
CA ILE A 238 17.03 -5.81 5.59
C ILE A 238 18.35 -5.54 6.33
N LYS A 239 19.10 -6.60 6.62
CA LYS A 239 20.55 -6.52 6.63
C LYS A 239 20.95 -6.69 5.18
N TYR A 240 21.55 -5.65 4.58
CA TYR A 240 22.08 -5.70 3.21
C TYR A 240 22.79 -7.03 2.99
N LYS A 241 22.18 -7.94 2.23
CA LYS A 241 22.85 -9.15 1.75
C LYS A 241 23.81 -8.67 0.67
N VAL A 242 25.03 -8.34 1.09
CA VAL A 242 26.13 -8.08 0.17
C VAL A 242 26.22 -9.31 -0.76
N PRO A 243 26.16 -9.12 -2.10
CA PRO A 243 26.17 -10.23 -3.02
C PRO A 243 27.44 -11.08 -2.84
N LYS A 244 27.31 -12.42 -2.90
CA LYS A 244 28.47 -13.33 -2.78
C LYS A 244 29.58 -13.02 -3.79
N TRP A 245 29.23 -12.45 -4.95
CA TRP A 245 30.19 -12.03 -5.97
C TRP A 245 31.07 -10.84 -5.52
N LEU A 246 30.58 -9.95 -4.66
CA LEU A 246 31.39 -8.85 -4.13
C LEU A 246 32.49 -9.36 -3.18
N TYR A 247 32.20 -10.39 -2.36
CA TYR A 247 33.22 -11.08 -1.57
C TYR A 247 34.23 -11.83 -2.44
N ALA A 248 33.77 -12.43 -3.56
CA ALA A 248 34.66 -13.07 -4.51
C ALA A 248 35.59 -12.07 -5.21
N ILE A 249 35.10 -10.87 -5.57
CA ILE A 249 35.92 -9.80 -6.13
C ILE A 249 36.93 -9.29 -5.10
N LEU A 250 36.50 -9.01 -3.86
CA LEU A 250 37.40 -8.58 -2.80
C LEU A 250 38.49 -9.62 -2.54
N ALA A 251 38.13 -10.90 -2.42
CA ALA A 251 39.10 -11.98 -2.27
C ALA A 251 40.07 -12.08 -3.47
N ALA A 252 39.57 -11.96 -4.70
CA ALA A 252 40.42 -11.97 -5.89
C ALA A 252 41.39 -10.78 -5.92
N THR A 253 40.95 -9.57 -5.55
CA THR A 253 41.83 -8.39 -5.48
C THR A 253 42.92 -8.54 -4.42
N TRP A 254 42.62 -9.17 -3.27
CA TRP A 254 43.63 -9.45 -2.23
C TRP A 254 44.67 -10.47 -2.69
N VAL A 255 44.27 -11.51 -3.43
CA VAL A 255 45.21 -12.51 -3.97
C VAL A 255 46.14 -11.90 -5.02
N VAL A 256 45.60 -11.05 -5.92
CA VAL A 256 46.42 -10.36 -6.93
C VAL A 256 47.42 -9.41 -6.27
N LEU A 257 46.99 -8.65 -5.25
CA LEU A 257 47.86 -7.75 -4.48
C LEU A 257 49.01 -8.52 -3.80
N LEU A 258 48.70 -9.64 -3.15
CA LEU A 258 49.69 -10.51 -2.50
C LEU A 258 50.69 -11.07 -3.50
N PHE A 259 50.22 -11.50 -4.68
CA PHE A 259 51.09 -12.01 -5.75
C PHE A 259 52.02 -10.93 -6.29
N THR A 260 51.53 -9.71 -6.49
CA THR A 260 52.37 -8.56 -6.90
C THR A 260 53.41 -8.17 -5.85
N ILE A 261 53.07 -8.23 -4.55
CA ILE A 261 54.01 -7.96 -3.46
C ILE A 261 55.09 -9.04 -3.40
N ILE A 262 54.74 -10.31 -3.58
CA ILE A 262 55.72 -11.42 -3.62
C ILE A 262 56.67 -11.26 -4.81
N ILE A 263 56.18 -10.91 -6.00
CA ILE A 263 57.04 -10.63 -7.17
C ILE A 263 57.95 -9.43 -6.90
N LEU A 264 57.46 -8.38 -6.24
CA LEU A 264 58.25 -7.21 -5.89
C LEU A 264 59.39 -7.58 -4.90
N ILE A 265 59.09 -8.37 -3.89
CA ILE A 265 60.09 -8.86 -2.92
C ILE A 265 61.12 -9.75 -3.61
N LEU A 266 60.69 -10.68 -4.47
CA LEU A 266 61.58 -11.56 -5.22
C LEU A 266 62.44 -10.81 -6.25
N SER A 267 61.94 -9.74 -6.85
CA SER A 267 62.71 -8.91 -7.78
C SER A 267 63.74 -8.03 -7.04
N ILE A 268 63.42 -7.53 -5.85
CA ILE A 268 64.39 -6.85 -4.98
C ILE A 268 65.43 -7.84 -4.45
N ALA A 269 65.04 -9.04 -4.04
CA ALA A 269 65.95 -10.09 -3.58
C ALA A 269 66.86 -10.68 -4.67
N ARG A 270 66.57 -10.44 -5.95
CA ARG A 270 67.43 -10.80 -7.09
C ARG A 270 68.43 -9.70 -7.46
N ILE A 271 68.27 -8.51 -6.91
CA ILE A 271 69.12 -7.32 -7.16
C ILE A 271 70.17 -7.13 -6.03
N ILE A 272 70.03 -7.86 -4.92
CA ILE A 272 71.04 -8.00 -3.83
C ILE A 272 71.86 -9.26 -4.07
#